data_AF-A0A0K9YNX5-F1
#
_entry.id   AF-A0A0K9YNX5-F1
#
_cell.length_a   1.000
_cell.length_b   1.000
_cell.length_c   1.000
_cell.angle_alpha   90.00
_cell.angle_beta   90.00
_cell.angle_gamma   90.00
#
_symmetry.space_group_name_H-M   'P 1'
#
loop_
_entity.id
_entity.type
_entity.pdbx_description
1 polymer ?
#
loop_
_entity_poly.entity_id
_entity_poly.type
_entity_poly.pdbx_seq_one_letter_code
_entity_poly.pdbx_strand_id
1 'polypeptide(L)'
;MKRLVITFFLAMIPSIVTMLLLIEYFPYTGLGRVVSIPITLFFNITILLISLLITQKLKSTVFKSLIWIAVIPISVLAAIFLHPQEYLPSVLTQLRELIFSNTTK
;
A
#
# COMPACT_ATOMS: atom_id res chain seq x y z
N MET A 1 2.38 4.04 -25.04
CA MET A 1 1.36 4.34 -24.00
C MET A 1 0.69 3.10 -23.43
N LYS A 2 0.13 2.18 -24.24
CA LYS A 2 -0.56 0.96 -23.75
C LYS A 2 0.19 0.17 -22.65
N ARG A 3 1.48 -0.12 -22.87
CA ARG A 3 2.31 -0.86 -21.88
C ARG A 3 2.41 -0.14 -20.52
N LEU A 4 2.55 1.18 -20.53
CA LEU A 4 2.68 1.98 -19.30
C LEU A 4 1.39 1.99 -18.50
N VAL A 5 0.25 2.12 -19.20
CA VAL A 5 -1.08 2.06 -18.60
C VAL A 5 -1.32 0.68 -17.97
N ILE A 6 -0.99 -0.39 -18.68
CA ILE A 6 -1.09 -1.76 -18.15
C ILE A 6 -0.20 -1.93 -16.91
N THR A 7 1.07 -1.52 -16.98
CA THR A 7 1.99 -1.60 -15.82
C THR A 7 1.44 -0.82 -14.62
N PHE A 8 0.88 0.36 -14.84
CA PHE A 8 0.29 1.16 -13.77
C PHE A 8 -0.90 0.45 -13.11
N PHE A 9 -1.86 -0.05 -13.91
CA PHE A 9 -3.01 -0.79 -13.36
C PHE A 9 -2.60 -2.08 -12.65
N LEU A 10 -1.62 -2.81 -13.18
CA LEU A 10 -1.07 -4.00 -12.51
C LEU A 10 -0.41 -3.64 -11.18
N ALA A 11 0.35 -2.55 -11.13
CA ALA A 11 1.00 -2.09 -9.90
C ALA A 11 0.01 -1.56 -8.84
N MET A 12 -1.21 -1.19 -9.24
CA MET A 12 -2.29 -0.82 -8.31
C MET A 12 -2.92 -2.04 -7.63
N ILE A 13 -2.86 -3.24 -8.23
CA ILE A 13 -3.52 -4.44 -7.70
C ILE A 13 -3.12 -4.72 -6.23
N PRO A 14 -1.83 -4.76 -5.86
CA PRO A 14 -1.44 -5.00 -4.47
C PRO A 14 -2.04 -3.98 -3.51
N SER A 15 -2.04 -2.69 -3.86
CA SER A 15 -2.64 -1.64 -3.03
C SER A 15 -4.15 -1.82 -2.87
N ILE A 16 -4.86 -2.17 -3.94
CA ILE A 16 -6.32 -2.37 -3.89
C ILE A 16 -6.63 -3.59 -3.02
N VAL A 17 -5.92 -4.70 -3.23
CA VAL A 17 -6.06 -5.91 -2.43
C VAL A 17 -5.78 -5.62 -0.96
N THR A 18 -4.70 -4.90 -0.64
CA THR A 18 -4.39 -4.49 0.74
C THR A 18 -5.52 -3.65 1.34
N MET A 19 -6.07 -2.67 0.64
CA MET A 19 -7.20 -1.89 1.16
C MET A 19 -8.44 -2.75 1.43
N LEU A 20 -8.77 -3.69 0.53
CA LEU A 20 -9.88 -4.63 0.75
C LEU A 20 -9.66 -5.48 2.00
N LEU A 21 -8.46 -6.04 2.16
CA LEU A 21 -8.07 -6.81 3.35
C LEU A 21 -8.15 -5.94 4.61
N LEU A 22 -7.69 -4.70 4.57
CA LEU A 22 -7.76 -3.79 5.72
C LEU A 22 -9.20 -3.45 6.11
N ILE A 23 -10.09 -3.28 5.13
CA ILE A 23 -11.52 -3.05 5.39
C ILE A 23 -12.16 -4.28 6.05
N GLU A 24 -11.81 -5.47 5.59
CA GLU A 24 -12.37 -6.74 6.09
C GLU A 24 -11.85 -7.12 7.48
N TYR A 25 -10.52 -7.10 7.67
CA TYR A 25 -9.88 -7.57 8.90
C TYR A 25 -9.69 -6.49 9.96
N PHE A 26 -9.73 -5.20 9.59
CA PHE A 26 -9.58 -4.07 10.52
C PHE A 26 -10.77 -3.09 10.43
N PRO A 27 -11.99 -3.53 10.77
CA PRO A 27 -13.23 -2.79 10.51
C PRO A 27 -13.46 -1.57 11.42
N TYR A 28 -12.67 -1.39 12.49
CA TYR A 28 -12.82 -0.37 13.54
C TYR A 28 -12.35 1.04 13.10
N THR A 29 -12.78 1.45 11.92
CA THR A 29 -12.33 2.64 11.18
C THR A 29 -13.35 3.78 11.16
N GLY A 30 -14.61 3.50 11.52
CA GLY A 30 -15.72 4.46 11.58
C GLY A 30 -15.83 5.42 10.38
N LEU A 31 -16.02 6.70 10.70
CA LEU A 31 -16.07 7.80 9.72
C LEU A 31 -14.68 8.06 9.10
N GLY A 32 -13.61 7.76 9.83
CA GLY A 32 -12.23 7.85 9.35
C GLY A 32 -12.03 7.10 8.03
N ARG A 33 -12.72 5.97 7.82
CA ARG A 33 -12.67 5.18 6.59
C ARG A 33 -13.03 5.97 5.33
N VAL A 34 -14.05 6.82 5.42
CA VAL A 34 -14.60 7.57 4.28
C VAL A 34 -13.54 8.54 3.74
N VAL A 35 -12.70 9.07 4.64
CA VAL A 35 -11.63 10.01 4.31
C VAL A 35 -10.32 9.29 4.01
N SER A 36 -10.00 8.20 4.73
CA SER A 36 -8.71 7.52 4.60
C SER A 36 -8.56 6.73 3.30
N ILE A 37 -9.62 6.11 2.78
CA ILE A 37 -9.59 5.37 1.50
C ILE A 37 -9.19 6.29 0.34
N PRO A 38 -9.87 7.44 0.09
CA PRO A 38 -9.49 8.31 -1.01
C PRO A 38 -8.09 8.92 -0.82
N ILE A 39 -7.69 9.26 0.41
CA ILE A 39 -6.34 9.77 0.69
C ILE A 39 -5.28 8.70 0.39
N THR A 40 -5.49 7.46 0.87
CA THR A 40 -4.58 6.34 0.62
C THR A 40 -4.46 6.05 -0.87
N LEU A 41 -5.59 6.01 -1.59
CA LEU A 41 -5.61 5.80 -3.03
C LEU A 41 -4.82 6.91 -3.76
N PHE A 42 -5.05 8.17 -3.40
CA PHE A 42 -4.34 9.31 -3.99
C PHE A 42 -2.83 9.24 -3.74
N PHE A 43 -2.43 8.90 -2.51
CA PHE A 43 -1.03 8.78 -2.13
C PHE A 43 -0.34 7.65 -2.90
N ASN A 44 -0.97 6.48 -2.98
CA ASN A 44 -0.43 5.34 -3.70
C ASN A 44 -0.38 5.59 -5.22
N ILE A 45 -1.41 6.19 -5.81
CA ILE A 45 -1.38 6.62 -7.21
C ILE A 45 -0.21 7.56 -7.46
N THR A 46 0.02 8.53 -6.58
CA THR A 46 1.12 9.50 -6.71
C THR A 46 2.48 8.81 -6.69
N ILE A 47 2.72 7.89 -5.74
CA ILE A 47 3.94 7.09 -5.66
C ILE A 47 4.15 6.29 -6.94
N LEU A 48 3.11 5.61 -7.43
CA LEU A 48 3.19 4.77 -8.63
C LEU A 48 3.45 5.60 -9.89
N LEU A 49 2.81 6.77 -10.03
CA LEU A 49 3.04 7.68 -11.15
C LEU A 49 4.47 8.22 -11.15
N ILE A 50 4.99 8.66 -10.00
CA ILE A 50 6.38 9.10 -9.88
C ILE A 50 7.35 7.97 -10.26
N SER A 51 7.10 6.77 -9.75
CA SER A 51 7.92 5.59 -10.05
C SER A 51 7.89 5.22 -11.53
N LEU A 52 6.72 5.33 -12.17
CA LEU A 52 6.56 5.13 -13.61
C LEU A 52 7.36 6.18 -14.41
N LEU A 53 7.33 7.45 -14.01
CA LEU A 53 8.09 8.52 -14.66
C LEU A 53 9.60 8.31 -14.53
N ILE A 54 10.08 7.88 -13.36
CA ILE A 54 11.49 7.56 -13.13
C ILE A 54 11.91 6.36 -13.98
N THR A 55 11.16 5.26 -13.93
CA THR A 55 11.49 4.02 -14.65
C THR A 55 11.44 4.15 -16.18
N GLN A 56 10.67 5.11 -16.71
CA GLN A 56 10.68 5.46 -18.13
C GLN A 56 12.01 6.05 -18.58
N LYS A 57 12.69 6.83 -17.73
CA LYS A 57 13.96 7.48 -18.06
C LYS A 57 15.16 6.53 -17.95
N LEU A 58 14.99 5.38 -17.29
CA LEU A 58 16.06 4.40 -17.10
C LEU A 58 16.20 3.47 -18.30
N LYS A 59 17.44 3.15 -18.68
CA LYS A 59 17.73 2.15 -19.72
C LYS A 59 17.84 0.72 -19.16
N SER A 60 18.44 0.58 -17.98
CA SER A 60 18.69 -0.72 -17.35
C SER A 60 17.41 -1.35 -16.80
N THR A 61 17.12 -2.58 -17.22
CA THR A 61 16.00 -3.38 -16.71
C THR A 61 16.17 -3.74 -15.24
N VAL A 62 17.40 -3.98 -14.78
CA VAL A 62 17.69 -4.35 -13.38
C VAL A 62 17.23 -3.24 -12.43
N PHE A 63 17.61 -1.99 -12.70
CA PHE A 63 17.21 -0.85 -11.88
C PHE A 63 15.69 -0.63 -11.90
N LYS A 64 15.02 -0.85 -13.05
CA LYS A 64 13.56 -0.78 -13.11
C LYS A 64 12.92 -1.80 -12.19
N SER A 65 13.37 -3.06 -12.24
CA SER A 65 12.87 -4.12 -11.37
C SER A 65 13.09 -3.79 -9.89
N LEU A 66 14.28 -3.30 -9.52
CA LEU A 66 14.57 -2.89 -8.15
C LEU A 66 13.62 -1.78 -7.66
N ILE A 67 13.33 -0.78 -8.50
CA ILE A 67 12.38 0.27 -8.14
C ILE A 67 10.99 -0.33 -7.90
N TRP A 68 10.50 -1.18 -8.78
CA TRP A 68 9.17 -1.81 -8.60
C TRP A 68 9.12 -2.73 -7.37
N ILE A 69 10.20 -3.48 -7.10
CA ILE A 69 10.35 -4.31 -5.91
C ILE A 69 10.31 -3.48 -4.63
N ALA A 70 10.80 -2.24 -4.63
CA ALA A 70 10.74 -1.36 -3.47
C ALA A 70 9.39 -0.62 -3.36
N VAL A 71 8.88 -0.13 -4.48
CA VAL A 71 7.69 0.74 -4.54
C VAL A 71 6.41 0.00 -4.17
N ILE A 72 6.25 -1.26 -4.58
CA ILE A 72 5.06 -2.05 -4.27
C ILE A 72 4.93 -2.28 -2.75
N PRO A 73 5.96 -2.75 -2.02
CA PRO A 73 5.92 -2.80 -0.56
C PRO A 73 5.68 -1.44 0.10
N ILE A 74 6.28 -0.36 -0.41
CA ILE A 74 6.07 1.00 0.13
C ILE A 74 4.60 1.41 0.01
N SER A 75 3.93 1.13 -1.12
CA SER A 75 2.51 1.47 -1.29
C SER A 75 1.60 0.63 -0.39
N VAL A 76 1.94 -0.64 -0.18
CA VAL A 76 1.25 -1.52 0.78
C VAL A 76 1.42 -0.98 2.21
N LEU A 77 2.65 -0.63 2.61
CA LEU A 77 2.94 -0.07 3.93
C LEU A 77 2.23 1.27 4.14
N ALA A 78 2.19 2.12 3.12
CA ALA A 78 1.43 3.38 3.18
C ALA A 78 -0.06 3.12 3.42
N ALA A 79 -0.66 2.13 2.75
CA ALA A 79 -2.05 1.76 3.00
C ALA A 79 -2.28 1.26 4.43
N ILE A 80 -1.38 0.43 4.97
CA ILE A 80 -1.45 -0.05 6.35
C ILE A 80 -1.34 1.12 7.35
N PHE A 81 -0.39 2.02 7.12
CA PHE A 81 -0.11 3.14 8.03
C PHE A 81 -1.23 4.18 8.03
N LEU A 82 -1.84 4.43 6.88
CA LEU A 82 -2.92 5.41 6.72
C LEU A 82 -4.31 4.83 7.04
N HIS A 83 -4.42 3.53 7.29
CA HIS A 83 -5.69 2.92 7.65
C HIS A 83 -6.07 3.27 9.09
N PRO A 84 -7.17 3.99 9.31
CA PRO A 84 -7.51 4.54 10.61
C PRO A 84 -8.01 3.43 11.53
N GLN A 85 -7.75 3.56 12.82
CA GLN A 85 -8.36 2.74 13.86
C GLN A 85 -8.86 3.71 14.93
N GLU A 86 -10.18 3.94 15.00
CA GLU A 86 -10.76 4.98 15.86
C GLU A 86 -10.77 4.54 17.34
N TYR A 87 -11.01 3.25 17.58
CA TYR A 87 -11.20 2.69 18.93
C TYR A 87 -10.14 1.64 19.29
N LEU A 88 -9.22 1.35 18.38
CA LEU A 88 -8.17 0.35 18.55
C LEU A 88 -6.79 0.96 18.28
N PRO A 89 -5.72 0.32 18.77
CA PRO A 89 -4.36 0.66 18.35
C PRO A 89 -4.21 0.59 16.84
N SER A 90 -3.17 1.24 16.30
CA SER A 90 -2.89 1.19 14.86
C SER A 90 -2.80 -0.24 14.33
N VAL A 91 -3.10 -0.43 13.04
CA VAL A 91 -2.99 -1.74 12.37
C VAL A 91 -1.59 -2.36 12.60
N LEU A 92 -0.54 -1.54 12.54
CA LEU A 92 0.83 -1.97 12.78
C LEU A 92 1.03 -2.51 14.20
N THR A 93 0.44 -1.85 15.20
CA THR A 93 0.49 -2.30 16.60
C THR A 93 -0.24 -3.63 16.76
N GLN A 94 -1.44 -3.76 16.21
CA GLN A 94 -2.23 -4.99 16.28
C GLN A 94 -1.50 -6.17 15.61
N LEU A 95 -0.90 -5.95 14.44
CA LEU A 95 -0.10 -6.98 13.75
C LEU A 95 1.14 -7.38 14.55
N ARG A 96 1.85 -6.40 15.14
CA ARG A 96 3.01 -6.66 15.99
C ARG A 96 2.62 -7.52 17.19
N GLU A 97 1.55 -7.14 17.88
CA GLU A 97 1.06 -7.90 19.02
C GLU A 97 0.71 -9.34 18.62
N LEU A 98 -0.05 -9.53 17.54
CA LEU A 98 -0.43 -10.86 17.05
C LEU A 98 0.79 -11.75 16.70
N ILE A 99 1.81 -11.19 16.06
CA ILE A 99 2.99 -11.94 15.63
C ILE A 99 3.88 -12.29 16.84
N PHE A 100 4.15 -11.32 17.72
CA PHE A 100 5.13 -11.50 18.79
C PHE A 100 4.54 -12.01 20.12
N SER A 101 3.23 -11.89 20.35
CA SER A 101 2.58 -12.49 21.53
C SER A 101 2.58 -14.01 21.48
N ASN A 102 2.62 -14.58 20.28
CA ASN A 102 2.65 -16.04 20.07
C ASN A 102 4.07 -16.62 20.18
N THR A 103 5.12 -15.80 20.28
CA THR A 103 6.52 -16.25 20.45
C THR A 103 7.01 -16.30 21.90
N THR A 104 6.19 -15.86 22.86
CA THR A 104 6.56 -15.79 24.29
C THR A 104 5.82 -16.79 25.19
N LYS A 105 5.09 -17.74 24.61
CA LYS A 105 4.56 -18.93 25.29
C LYS A 105 5.33 -20.16 24.85
#